data_AF-A0A078MTL9-F1
#
_entry.id   AF-A0A078MTL9-F1
#
_cell.length_a   1.000
_cell.length_b   1.000
_cell.length_c   1.000
_cell.angle_alpha   90.00
_cell.angle_beta   90.00
_cell.angle_gamma   90.00
#
_symmetry.space_group_name_H-M   'P 1'
#
loop_
_entity.id
_entity.type
_entity.pdbx_description
1 polymer ?
#
loop_
_entity_poly.entity_id
_entity_poly.type
_entity_poly.pdbx_seq_one_letter_code
_entity_poly.pdbx_strand_id
1 'polypeptide(L)'
;MLTYRTLFTMHPRQPGAVVEEITQHFFRWLDEKGLESGAVKPNQETVVSENATVKWLVPDTGDLAGTQRLILTEKSPQGDWTSTLTVRDPVDGAPWFWMDVDGTKWAGAPRIVRALIDEYSCFDRGVKLTQKPVVVQAQQVDDLIRVLTRHGRRTLSFIAGSSPELPLKSWQEFVGRILRQTVGQASGYVLDPSATDLFNSKVGPAFAVRPGMLRTFLPELDVDDQQDAARHRFVTASSIAGQDSRRLGKTLSYKAREVAQETLLDENVRLIDRRLDDFAVRLPLPIRQAGVKPVQRTETAGADKAPTNNTPVVPGEVSGSPGEPMDRVPDSHGEASQAHLAEEAEIYLSLRSLVEEYSGRPASVDSVNTLTDLLEAGRGASALSTRLLSIVDQKSAALDEAAVEQARLRHLIEDLELDSGETWELLEAQYERTQAAQEAELRLRALLASAGADTDWASLDVPESPAFPAPSNFNSLVELVTDLPYLVFTGNKDVTAALDDHDAVGRWCAMTWSILLALNDYARMKAEGIDSPGVHSYLESAPAGGRTYPPGRHARDESESVKNNPTFRKPRVLPVPLDVDSSGEAFMGAHFRIAKHGLISPRLHYLDATGATGHIIVGYIGPHLPNTQTN
;
A
#
# COMPACT_ATOMS: atom_id res chain seq x y z
N MET A 1 6.29 9.38 -7.02
CA MET A 1 6.33 8.84 -5.64
C MET A 1 7.31 7.67 -5.64
N LEU A 2 8.17 7.51 -4.65
CA LEU A 2 9.02 6.33 -4.56
C LEU A 2 8.13 5.11 -4.29
N THR A 3 8.14 4.12 -5.16
CA THR A 3 7.25 2.94 -5.13
C THR A 3 7.96 1.66 -4.74
N TYR A 4 9.26 1.59 -4.93
CA TYR A 4 10.11 0.47 -4.52
C TYR A 4 11.53 0.99 -4.26
N ARG A 5 12.19 0.43 -3.25
CA ARG A 5 13.59 0.73 -2.88
C ARG A 5 14.24 -0.54 -2.33
N THR A 6 15.44 -0.85 -2.79
CA THR A 6 16.28 -1.94 -2.27
C THR A 6 17.74 -1.53 -2.26
N LEU A 7 18.48 -1.90 -1.21
CA LEU A 7 19.91 -1.69 -1.09
C LEU A 7 20.53 -2.93 -0.43
N PHE A 8 21.51 -3.55 -1.08
CA PHE A 8 22.20 -4.70 -0.51
C PHE A 8 23.65 -4.80 -1.00
N THR A 9 24.51 -5.38 -0.15
CA THR A 9 25.84 -5.84 -0.54
C THR A 9 25.74 -7.20 -1.21
N MET A 10 26.68 -7.48 -2.12
CA MET A 10 26.71 -8.70 -2.92
C MET A 10 28.05 -9.38 -2.70
N HIS A 11 28.01 -10.70 -2.50
CA HIS A 11 29.22 -11.53 -2.45
C HIS A 11 29.27 -12.42 -3.69
N PRO A 12 30.13 -12.10 -4.67
CA PRO A 12 30.26 -12.88 -5.89
C PRO A 12 30.94 -14.23 -5.61
N ARG A 13 30.62 -15.24 -6.42
CA ARG A 13 31.17 -16.60 -6.28
C ARG A 13 32.63 -16.70 -6.74
N GLN A 14 33.06 -15.79 -7.60
CA GLN A 14 34.44 -15.64 -8.08
C GLN A 14 34.82 -14.15 -8.06
N PRO A 15 36.10 -13.81 -7.81
CA PRO A 15 36.59 -12.45 -8.02
C PRO A 15 36.46 -12.11 -9.52
N GLY A 16 35.70 -11.08 -9.86
CA GLY A 16 35.37 -10.75 -11.25
C GLY A 16 34.79 -9.34 -11.38
N ALA A 17 34.48 -8.93 -12.61
CA ALA A 17 33.93 -7.61 -12.92
C ALA A 17 32.43 -7.52 -12.59
N VAL A 18 32.11 -7.51 -11.29
CA VAL A 18 30.72 -7.51 -10.77
C VAL A 18 29.86 -6.40 -11.39
N VAL A 19 30.47 -5.23 -11.60
CA VAL A 19 29.81 -4.09 -12.26
C VAL A 19 29.40 -4.43 -13.69
N GLU A 20 30.28 -5.05 -14.48
CA GLU A 20 30.00 -5.42 -15.87
C GLU A 20 28.92 -6.49 -15.96
N GLU A 21 28.98 -7.50 -15.08
CA GLU A 21 27.98 -8.57 -15.00
C GLU A 21 26.59 -8.00 -14.68
N ILE A 22 26.49 -7.12 -13.67
CA ILE A 22 25.21 -6.48 -13.29
C ILE A 22 24.68 -5.60 -14.42
N THR A 23 25.56 -4.90 -15.15
CA THR A 23 25.18 -4.12 -16.33
C THR A 23 24.61 -5.01 -17.43
N GLN A 24 25.15 -6.22 -17.64
CA GLN A 24 24.55 -7.19 -18.57
C GLN A 24 23.17 -7.66 -18.10
N HIS A 25 22.95 -7.86 -16.79
CA HIS A 25 21.62 -8.15 -16.24
C HIS A 25 20.63 -7.01 -16.50
N PHE A 26 21.09 -5.76 -16.45
CA PHE A 26 20.27 -4.62 -16.79
C PHE A 26 19.88 -4.60 -18.26
N PHE A 27 20.81 -4.81 -19.20
CA PHE A 27 20.47 -4.86 -20.63
C PHE A 27 19.51 -6.01 -20.94
N ARG A 28 19.72 -7.19 -20.36
CA ARG A 28 18.76 -8.30 -20.45
C ARG A 28 17.38 -7.92 -19.92
N TRP A 29 17.32 -7.17 -18.81
CA TRP A 29 16.06 -6.70 -18.23
C TRP A 29 15.35 -5.67 -19.12
N LEU A 30 16.09 -4.81 -19.83
CA LEU A 30 15.53 -3.93 -20.86
C LEU A 30 14.97 -4.74 -22.04
N ASP A 31 15.71 -5.74 -22.53
CA ASP A 31 15.27 -6.59 -23.64
C ASP A 31 14.00 -7.37 -23.27
N GLU A 32 13.90 -7.88 -22.04
CA GLU A 32 12.69 -8.53 -21.52
C GLU A 32 11.47 -7.60 -21.46
N LYS A 33 11.69 -6.28 -21.38
CA LYS A 33 10.64 -5.26 -21.48
C LYS A 33 10.32 -4.88 -22.92
N GLY A 34 11.07 -5.38 -23.91
CA GLY A 34 10.96 -5.01 -25.31
C GLY A 34 11.57 -3.65 -25.63
N LEU A 35 12.55 -3.19 -24.85
CA LEU A 35 13.28 -1.94 -25.06
C LEU A 35 14.60 -2.20 -25.78
N GLU A 36 14.99 -1.31 -26.70
CA GLU A 36 16.20 -1.47 -27.53
C GLU A 36 17.49 -1.20 -26.72
N SER A 37 17.99 -2.21 -26.00
CA SER A 37 19.18 -2.08 -25.16
C SER A 37 20.47 -1.83 -25.95
N GLY A 38 20.58 -2.34 -27.18
CA GLY A 38 21.79 -2.26 -28.01
C GLY A 38 22.18 -0.85 -28.46
N ALA A 39 21.26 0.12 -28.36
CA ALA A 39 21.54 1.53 -28.66
C ALA A 39 22.14 2.30 -27.47
N VAL A 40 22.04 1.75 -26.25
CA VAL A 40 22.44 2.43 -25.01
C VAL A 40 23.95 2.56 -24.94
N LYS A 41 24.45 3.78 -24.75
CA LYS A 41 25.88 4.10 -24.68
C LYS A 41 26.27 4.69 -23.33
N PRO A 42 27.51 4.44 -22.86
CA PRO A 42 28.03 5.07 -21.64
C PRO A 42 27.99 6.59 -21.74
N ASN A 43 27.66 7.24 -20.62
CA ASN A 43 27.63 8.68 -20.46
C ASN A 43 26.76 9.38 -21.52
N GLN A 44 25.63 8.77 -21.86
CA GLN A 44 24.67 9.30 -22.82
C GLN A 44 23.23 8.99 -22.39
N GLU A 45 22.31 9.90 -22.73
CA GLU A 45 20.88 9.60 -22.73
C GLU A 45 20.46 9.09 -24.12
N THR A 46 19.84 7.90 -24.14
CA THR A 46 19.45 7.17 -25.35
C THR A 46 17.95 6.94 -25.34
N VAL A 47 17.28 7.20 -26.45
CA VAL A 47 15.88 6.80 -26.66
C VAL A 47 15.87 5.31 -27.00
N VAL A 48 15.21 4.49 -26.19
CA VAL A 48 15.16 3.02 -26.35
C VAL A 48 13.79 2.50 -26.79
N SER A 49 12.78 3.38 -26.81
CA SER A 49 11.49 3.20 -27.48
C SER A 49 10.80 4.56 -27.64
N GLU A 50 9.64 4.62 -28.32
CA GLU A 50 8.85 5.86 -28.47
C GLU A 50 8.54 6.54 -27.13
N ASN A 51 8.38 5.75 -26.07
CA ASN A 51 7.96 6.21 -24.75
C ASN A 51 9.00 5.92 -23.65
N ALA A 52 10.24 5.55 -23.98
CA ALA A 52 11.25 5.26 -22.98
C ALA A 52 12.65 5.80 -23.34
N THR A 53 13.32 6.35 -22.33
CA THR A 53 14.73 6.76 -22.42
C THR A 53 15.56 6.07 -21.34
N VAL A 54 16.82 5.82 -21.66
CA VAL A 54 17.81 5.28 -20.72
C VAL A 54 19.01 6.21 -20.69
N LYS A 55 19.39 6.65 -19.49
CA LYS A 55 20.64 7.35 -19.23
C LYS A 55 21.60 6.42 -18.50
N TRP A 56 22.76 6.13 -19.09
CA TRP A 56 23.79 5.29 -18.47
C TRP A 56 24.98 6.15 -18.05
N LEU A 57 25.23 6.23 -16.75
CA LEU A 57 26.33 6.96 -16.13
C LEU A 57 27.47 5.98 -15.82
N VAL A 58 28.64 6.24 -16.39
CA VAL A 58 29.89 5.52 -16.13
C VAL A 58 30.96 6.57 -15.82
N PRO A 59 30.94 7.15 -14.60
CA PRO A 59 31.97 8.07 -14.17
C PRO A 59 33.32 7.34 -14.08
N ASP A 60 34.33 7.92 -14.71
CA ASP A 60 35.69 7.37 -14.84
C ASP A 60 36.71 8.05 -13.93
N THR A 61 36.27 8.97 -13.05
CA THR A 61 37.16 9.83 -12.25
C THR A 61 36.87 9.83 -10.75
N GLY A 62 37.96 9.88 -9.97
CA GLY A 62 37.96 10.14 -8.53
C GLY A 62 37.20 9.08 -7.71
N ASP A 63 36.48 9.55 -6.70
CA ASP A 63 35.74 8.73 -5.74
C ASP A 63 34.53 7.98 -6.32
N LEU A 64 34.21 8.17 -7.61
CA LEU A 64 33.14 7.46 -8.32
C LEU A 64 33.67 6.26 -9.14
N ALA A 65 34.98 6.01 -9.15
CA ALA A 65 35.55 4.83 -9.79
C ALA A 65 34.85 3.54 -9.33
N GLY A 66 34.62 2.62 -10.27
CA GLY A 66 33.88 1.38 -10.02
C GLY A 66 32.38 1.56 -9.80
N THR A 67 31.81 2.73 -10.08
CA THR A 67 30.36 3.00 -9.96
C THR A 67 29.72 3.12 -11.34
N GLN A 68 28.56 2.50 -11.53
CA GLN A 68 27.70 2.75 -12.69
C GLN A 68 26.27 3.02 -12.22
N ARG A 69 25.58 3.93 -12.89
CA ARG A 69 24.16 4.22 -12.65
C ARG A 69 23.38 4.20 -13.95
N LEU A 70 22.24 3.53 -13.96
CA LEU A 70 21.33 3.48 -15.09
C LEU A 70 19.98 4.03 -14.66
N ILE A 71 19.47 5.01 -15.41
CA ILE A 71 18.19 5.67 -15.16
C ILE A 71 17.30 5.38 -16.36
N LEU A 72 16.27 4.57 -16.15
CA LEU A 72 15.26 4.24 -17.14
C LEU A 72 14.01 5.08 -16.85
N THR A 73 13.62 5.93 -17.79
CA THR A 73 12.38 6.72 -17.73
C THR A 73 11.40 6.15 -18.74
N GLU A 74 10.22 5.72 -18.27
CA GLU A 74 9.16 5.13 -19.09
C GLU A 74 7.88 5.96 -18.95
N LYS A 75 7.33 6.43 -20.07
CA LYS A 75 6.00 7.03 -20.13
C LYS A 75 4.99 5.97 -20.49
N SER A 76 3.90 5.89 -19.75
CA SER A 76 2.83 4.94 -20.03
C SER A 76 1.46 5.52 -19.74
N PRO A 77 0.38 5.03 -20.37
CA PRO A 77 -0.99 5.41 -20.00
C PRO A 77 -1.34 5.13 -18.53
N GLN A 78 -0.57 4.28 -17.85
CA GLN A 78 -0.79 3.91 -16.46
C GLN A 78 -0.02 4.81 -15.48
N GLY A 79 0.84 5.69 -15.97
CA GLY A 79 1.72 6.57 -15.21
C GLY A 79 3.14 6.61 -15.77
N ASP A 80 3.86 7.67 -15.42
CA ASP A 80 5.29 7.80 -15.68
C ASP A 80 6.08 7.07 -14.60
N TRP A 81 7.09 6.31 -15.03
CA TRP A 81 7.96 5.53 -14.17
C TRP A 81 9.41 5.94 -14.35
N THR A 82 10.17 5.96 -13.28
CA THR A 82 11.63 6.17 -13.31
C THR A 82 12.29 5.10 -12.46
N SER A 83 13.08 4.23 -13.08
CA SER A 83 13.87 3.22 -12.40
C SER A 83 15.33 3.65 -12.37
N THR A 84 15.85 3.95 -11.19
CA THR A 84 17.25 4.33 -10.97
C THR A 84 17.99 3.17 -10.33
N LEU A 85 18.95 2.61 -11.04
CA LEU A 85 19.81 1.52 -10.60
C LEU A 85 21.22 2.05 -10.41
N THR A 86 21.85 1.75 -9.28
CA THR A 86 23.25 2.06 -9.01
C THR A 86 23.96 0.79 -8.56
N VAL A 87 25.06 0.47 -9.23
CA VAL A 87 25.97 -0.58 -8.83
C VAL A 87 27.32 0.05 -8.53
N ARG A 88 27.98 -0.41 -7.46
CA ARG A 88 29.34 0.02 -7.15
C ARG A 88 30.15 -1.16 -6.65
N ASP A 89 31.36 -1.26 -7.17
CA ASP A 89 32.42 -2.16 -6.72
C ASP A 89 33.59 -1.32 -6.19
N PRO A 90 33.60 -1.00 -4.88
CA PRO A 90 34.66 -0.21 -4.29
C PRO A 90 35.95 -1.04 -4.12
N VAL A 91 37.11 -0.37 -4.22
CA VAL A 91 38.42 -1.01 -3.94
C VAL A 91 38.46 -1.62 -2.53
N ASP A 92 37.91 -0.90 -1.55
CA ASP A 92 37.80 -1.34 -0.17
C ASP A 92 36.33 -1.59 0.18
N GLY A 93 35.94 -2.86 0.25
CA GLY A 93 34.61 -3.27 0.69
C GLY A 93 33.98 -4.33 -0.21
N ALA A 94 32.72 -4.65 0.07
CA ALA A 94 31.93 -5.51 -0.79
C ALA A 94 31.22 -4.67 -1.87
N PRO A 95 31.06 -5.22 -3.09
CA PRO A 95 30.17 -4.64 -4.09
C PRO A 95 28.77 -4.46 -3.52
N TRP A 96 28.09 -3.40 -3.93
CA TRP A 96 26.71 -3.16 -3.52
C TRP A 96 25.85 -2.67 -4.68
N PHE A 97 24.56 -2.95 -4.52
CA PHE A 97 23.52 -2.64 -5.48
C PHE A 97 22.41 -1.85 -4.80
N TRP A 98 21.97 -0.79 -5.45
CA TRP A 98 20.85 0.03 -5.03
C TRP A 98 19.91 0.22 -6.21
N MET A 99 18.61 0.04 -5.99
CA MET A 99 17.58 0.38 -6.96
C MET A 99 16.42 1.12 -6.30
N ASP A 100 16.05 2.23 -6.92
CA ASP A 100 14.83 2.99 -6.64
C ASP A 100 13.90 2.93 -7.86
N VAL A 101 12.60 2.84 -7.61
CA VAL A 101 11.57 2.92 -8.65
C VAL A 101 10.56 3.97 -8.23
N ASP A 102 10.53 5.08 -8.94
CA ASP A 102 9.51 6.10 -8.82
C ASP A 102 8.36 5.84 -9.79
N GLY A 103 7.14 6.08 -9.34
CA GLY A 103 5.94 5.98 -10.14
C GLY A 103 4.71 6.58 -9.46
N THR A 104 3.57 6.50 -10.13
CA THR A 104 2.26 6.97 -9.63
C THR A 104 1.46 5.85 -8.97
N LYS A 105 1.78 4.57 -9.24
CA LYS A 105 1.06 3.40 -8.75
C LYS A 105 2.00 2.44 -8.01
N TRP A 106 1.42 1.44 -7.32
CA TRP A 106 2.21 0.39 -6.68
C TRP A 106 3.08 -0.36 -7.70
N ALA A 107 4.37 -0.51 -7.42
CA ALA A 107 5.28 -1.38 -8.15
C ALA A 107 5.51 -2.68 -7.39
N GLY A 108 5.45 -3.80 -8.10
CA GLY A 108 5.93 -5.07 -7.59
C GLY A 108 7.46 -5.15 -7.61
N ALA A 109 8.02 -6.17 -6.95
CA ALA A 109 9.47 -6.40 -6.93
C ALA A 109 10.03 -6.55 -8.37
N PRO A 110 11.01 -5.72 -8.78
CA PRO A 110 11.60 -5.77 -10.12
C PRO A 110 12.25 -7.12 -10.43
N ARG A 111 12.15 -7.56 -11.70
CA ARG A 111 12.72 -8.86 -12.13
C ARG A 111 14.23 -8.91 -11.96
N ILE A 112 14.93 -7.81 -12.27
CA ILE A 112 16.38 -7.70 -12.09
C ILE A 112 16.80 -7.95 -10.64
N VAL A 113 16.11 -7.35 -9.67
CA VAL A 113 16.42 -7.56 -8.24
C VAL A 113 16.28 -9.03 -7.85
N ARG A 114 15.22 -9.69 -8.33
CA ARG A 114 15.05 -11.13 -8.12
C ARG A 114 16.21 -11.93 -8.73
N ALA A 115 16.56 -11.65 -9.98
CA ALA A 115 17.67 -12.34 -10.67
C ALA A 115 18.98 -12.18 -9.90
N LEU A 116 19.32 -10.98 -9.44
CA LEU A 116 20.53 -10.73 -8.65
C LEU A 116 20.53 -11.50 -7.32
N ILE A 117 19.40 -11.55 -6.61
CA ILE A 117 19.29 -12.30 -5.35
C ILE A 117 19.41 -13.83 -5.55
N ASP A 118 19.07 -14.34 -6.74
CA ASP A 118 19.23 -15.77 -7.06
C ASP A 118 20.69 -16.14 -7.34
N GLU A 119 21.39 -15.25 -8.03
CA GLU A 119 22.73 -15.49 -8.53
C GLU A 119 23.80 -15.23 -7.46
N TYR A 120 23.64 -14.13 -6.73
CA TYR A 120 24.59 -13.64 -5.74
C TYR A 120 24.11 -13.89 -4.31
N SER A 121 25.06 -14.04 -3.38
CA SER A 121 24.73 -13.99 -1.95
C SER A 121 24.57 -12.53 -1.52
N CYS A 122 23.33 -12.06 -1.48
CA CYS A 122 22.99 -10.68 -1.16
C CYS A 122 22.64 -10.47 0.32
N PHE A 123 23.13 -9.38 0.91
CA PHE A 123 22.87 -9.03 2.31
C PHE A 123 22.52 -7.56 2.47
N ASP A 124 21.55 -7.25 3.32
CA ASP A 124 21.31 -5.89 3.81
C ASP A 124 21.70 -5.83 5.30
N ARG A 125 22.82 -5.16 5.57
CA ARG A 125 23.42 -5.02 6.91
C ARG A 125 23.52 -6.32 7.72
N GLY A 126 23.85 -7.41 7.03
CA GLY A 126 24.04 -8.75 7.62
C GLY A 126 22.79 -9.63 7.60
N VAL A 127 21.64 -9.14 7.15
CA VAL A 127 20.46 -9.97 6.88
C VAL A 127 20.56 -10.50 5.46
N LYS A 128 20.55 -11.83 5.30
CA LYS A 128 20.57 -12.46 3.97
C LYS A 128 19.24 -12.25 3.26
N LEU A 129 19.28 -11.75 2.03
CA LEU A 129 18.12 -11.62 1.17
C LEU A 129 17.95 -12.89 0.33
N THR A 130 16.71 -13.38 0.22
CA THR A 130 16.38 -14.59 -0.53
C THR A 130 15.08 -14.39 -1.32
N GLN A 131 14.93 -15.11 -2.44
CA GLN A 131 13.66 -15.09 -3.19
C GLN A 131 12.55 -15.88 -2.49
N LYS A 132 12.93 -16.91 -1.73
CA LYS A 132 12.02 -17.81 -1.01
C LYS A 132 12.34 -17.75 0.48
N PRO A 133 11.32 -17.94 1.35
CA PRO A 133 11.57 -17.92 2.77
C PRO A 133 12.47 -19.10 3.17
N VAL A 134 13.42 -18.84 4.06
CA VAL A 134 14.38 -19.81 4.56
C VAL A 134 13.71 -20.70 5.59
N VAL A 135 13.81 -22.01 5.43
CA VAL A 135 13.36 -22.94 6.48
C VAL A 135 14.39 -22.94 7.60
N VAL A 136 13.94 -22.69 8.82
CA VAL A 136 14.77 -22.62 10.03
C VAL A 136 14.48 -23.83 10.89
N GLN A 137 15.54 -24.58 11.20
CA GLN A 137 15.51 -25.72 12.11
C GLN A 137 15.84 -25.29 13.55
N ALA A 138 15.53 -26.14 14.54
CA ALA A 138 15.77 -25.82 15.95
C ALA A 138 17.20 -25.34 16.24
N GLN A 139 18.21 -25.92 15.59
CA GLN A 139 19.62 -25.56 15.81
C GLN A 139 19.96 -24.15 15.29
N GLN A 140 19.15 -23.58 14.41
CA GLN A 140 19.36 -22.28 13.77
C GLN A 140 18.53 -21.16 14.43
N VAL A 141 17.70 -21.48 15.42
CA VAL A 141 16.82 -20.50 16.09
C VAL A 141 17.62 -19.40 16.77
N ASP A 142 18.75 -19.73 17.39
CA ASP A 142 19.63 -18.73 18.02
C ASP A 142 20.23 -17.76 17.01
N ASP A 143 20.63 -18.26 15.82
CA ASP A 143 21.10 -17.41 14.74
C ASP A 143 19.99 -16.50 14.22
N LEU A 144 18.78 -17.02 14.07
CA LEU A 144 17.62 -16.22 13.66
C LEU A 144 17.35 -15.11 14.68
N ILE A 145 17.30 -15.40 15.98
CA ILE A 145 17.07 -14.39 17.02
C ILE A 145 18.18 -13.33 16.98
N ARG A 146 19.45 -13.73 16.84
CA ARG A 146 20.58 -12.79 16.65
C ARG A 146 20.43 -11.89 15.43
N VAL A 147 19.91 -12.42 14.32
CA VAL A 147 19.59 -11.64 13.12
C VAL A 147 18.42 -10.69 13.39
N LEU A 148 17.43 -11.13 14.16
CA LEU A 148 16.25 -10.34 14.46
C LEU A 148 16.54 -9.16 15.40
N THR A 149 17.39 -9.34 16.41
CA THR A 149 17.76 -8.32 17.40
C THR A 149 19.00 -7.50 17.00
N ARG A 150 19.50 -7.68 15.78
CA ARG A 150 20.68 -6.97 15.30
C ARG A 150 20.45 -5.46 15.25
N HIS A 151 21.26 -4.71 16.00
CA HIS A 151 21.28 -3.25 15.92
C HIS A 151 21.69 -2.74 14.54
N GLY A 152 21.03 -1.67 14.11
CA GLY A 152 21.23 -1.07 12.80
C GLY A 152 20.66 -1.90 11.66
N ARG A 153 19.85 -2.94 11.91
CA ARG A 153 19.13 -3.66 10.86
C ARG A 153 18.18 -2.69 10.16
N ARG A 154 18.10 -2.76 8.82
CA ARG A 154 17.14 -1.99 8.01
C ARG A 154 15.98 -2.84 7.51
N THR A 155 16.28 -4.10 7.25
CA THR A 155 15.35 -5.06 6.67
C THR A 155 14.32 -5.52 7.70
N LEU A 156 13.04 -5.46 7.34
CA LEU A 156 12.01 -6.18 8.08
C LEU A 156 12.12 -7.69 7.83
N SER A 157 11.63 -8.49 8.78
CA SER A 157 11.68 -9.95 8.70
C SER A 157 10.29 -10.55 8.93
N PHE A 158 9.84 -11.41 8.02
CA PHE A 158 8.61 -12.18 8.18
C PHE A 158 8.94 -13.57 8.71
N ILE A 159 8.33 -13.97 9.83
CA ILE A 159 8.52 -15.28 10.45
C ILE A 159 7.19 -16.04 10.43
N ALA A 160 7.18 -17.22 9.83
CA ALA A 160 6.01 -18.09 9.80
C ALA A 160 6.22 -19.32 10.70
N GLY A 161 5.27 -19.58 11.59
CA GLY A 161 5.29 -20.77 12.45
C GLY A 161 4.67 -21.98 11.75
N SER A 162 5.08 -23.19 12.11
CA SER A 162 4.48 -24.44 11.62
C SER A 162 4.24 -25.44 12.75
N SER A 163 3.48 -26.50 12.45
CA SER A 163 3.25 -27.63 13.36
C SER A 163 3.38 -28.95 12.59
N PRO A 164 3.48 -30.11 13.28
CA PRO A 164 3.60 -31.41 12.61
C PRO A 164 2.43 -31.74 11.67
N GLU A 165 1.24 -31.18 11.93
CA GLU A 165 0.03 -31.37 11.14
C GLU A 165 0.01 -30.50 9.86
N LEU A 166 0.90 -29.50 9.78
CA LEU A 166 1.01 -28.58 8.64
C LEU A 166 2.18 -28.99 7.74
N PRO A 167 1.94 -29.44 6.49
CA PRO A 167 3.02 -29.85 5.59
C PRO A 167 3.99 -28.69 5.31
N LEU A 168 5.21 -28.81 5.85
CA LEU A 168 6.21 -27.73 5.84
C LEU A 168 6.53 -27.21 4.43
N LYS A 169 6.65 -28.10 3.44
CA LYS A 169 6.94 -27.71 2.06
C LYS A 169 5.81 -26.88 1.45
N SER A 170 4.56 -27.34 1.57
CA SER A 170 3.38 -26.63 1.08
C SER A 170 3.23 -25.28 1.78
N TRP A 171 3.55 -25.23 3.07
CA TRP A 171 3.55 -24.00 3.84
C TRP A 171 4.63 -23.01 3.38
N GLN A 172 5.86 -23.48 3.17
CA GLN A 172 6.94 -22.67 2.61
C GLN A 172 6.60 -22.12 1.23
N GLU A 173 6.03 -22.93 0.36
CA GLU A 173 5.59 -22.51 -0.98
C GLU A 173 4.48 -21.46 -0.91
N PHE A 174 3.53 -21.62 0.01
CA PHE A 174 2.49 -20.62 0.26
C PHE A 174 3.07 -19.29 0.75
N VAL A 175 3.92 -19.32 1.79
CA VAL A 175 4.57 -18.13 2.35
C VAL A 175 5.43 -17.45 1.28
N GLY A 176 6.18 -18.21 0.48
CA GLY A 176 6.95 -17.65 -0.64
C GLY A 176 6.09 -16.97 -1.70
N ARG A 177 4.87 -17.45 -1.94
CA ARG A 177 3.94 -16.83 -2.90
C ARG A 177 3.45 -15.46 -2.43
N ILE A 178 3.05 -15.35 -1.16
CA ILE A 178 2.56 -14.09 -0.58
C ILE A 178 3.70 -13.07 -0.37
N LEU A 179 4.92 -13.54 -0.08
CA LEU A 179 6.11 -12.68 0.06
C LEU A 179 6.81 -12.35 -1.26
N ARG A 180 6.32 -12.85 -2.40
CA ARG A 180 6.98 -12.65 -3.70
C ARG A 180 7.23 -11.18 -4.06
N GLN A 181 6.36 -10.28 -3.59
CA GLN A 181 6.46 -8.84 -3.86
C GLN A 181 7.32 -8.08 -2.84
N THR A 182 7.80 -8.73 -1.78
CA THR A 182 8.67 -8.13 -0.75
C THR A 182 10.15 -8.43 -1.00
N VAL A 183 10.47 -9.22 -2.03
CA VAL A 183 11.85 -9.59 -2.39
C VAL A 183 12.70 -8.34 -2.60
N GLY A 184 13.86 -8.31 -1.95
CA GLY A 184 14.77 -7.15 -1.94
C GLY A 184 14.48 -6.11 -0.85
N GLN A 185 13.32 -6.17 -0.19
CA GLN A 185 12.92 -5.22 0.86
C GLN A 185 12.75 -5.89 2.23
N ALA A 186 12.44 -7.18 2.21
CA ALA A 186 12.23 -7.99 3.40
C ALA A 186 12.98 -9.31 3.31
N SER A 187 13.19 -9.92 4.48
CA SER A 187 13.60 -11.33 4.60
C SER A 187 12.41 -12.16 5.08
N GLY A 188 12.38 -13.44 4.69
CA GLY A 188 11.31 -14.36 5.06
C GLY A 188 11.87 -15.66 5.62
N TYR A 189 11.25 -16.16 6.69
CA TYR A 189 11.64 -17.40 7.34
C TYR A 189 10.41 -18.24 7.67
N VAL A 190 10.54 -19.55 7.56
CA VAL A 190 9.55 -20.52 8.02
C VAL A 190 10.21 -21.39 9.07
N LEU A 191 9.69 -21.37 10.28
CA LEU A 191 10.16 -22.23 11.36
C LEU A 191 9.57 -23.64 11.14
N ASP A 192 10.40 -24.68 11.21
CA ASP A 192 9.89 -26.04 11.34
C ASP A 192 9.17 -26.22 12.70
N PRO A 193 8.46 -27.34 12.95
CA PRO A 193 7.70 -27.49 14.19
C PRO A 193 8.56 -27.36 15.45
N SER A 194 9.73 -28.00 15.47
CA SER A 194 10.67 -27.93 16.60
C SER A 194 11.27 -26.54 16.80
N ALA A 195 11.54 -25.83 15.70
CA ALA A 195 12.01 -24.45 15.71
C ALA A 195 10.93 -23.49 16.16
N THR A 196 9.65 -23.75 15.86
CA THR A 196 8.52 -22.94 16.29
C THR A 196 8.40 -22.95 17.81
N ASP A 197 8.45 -24.13 18.42
CA ASP A 197 8.41 -24.29 19.88
C ASP A 197 9.62 -23.63 20.56
N LEU A 198 10.81 -23.90 20.04
CA LEU A 198 12.05 -23.35 20.60
C LEU A 198 12.10 -21.82 20.47
N PHE A 199 11.73 -21.27 19.31
CA PHE A 199 11.67 -19.82 19.09
C PHE A 199 10.72 -19.16 20.10
N ASN A 200 9.50 -19.69 20.24
CA ASN A 200 8.49 -19.16 21.16
C ASN A 200 8.94 -19.24 22.63
N SER A 201 9.66 -20.31 23.01
CA SER A 201 10.22 -20.43 24.37
C SER A 201 11.28 -19.37 24.67
N LYS A 202 12.01 -18.89 23.65
CA LYS A 202 13.10 -17.92 23.80
C LYS A 202 12.65 -16.47 23.73
N VAL A 203 11.75 -16.14 22.81
CA VAL A 203 11.26 -14.76 22.63
C VAL A 203 10.10 -14.42 23.56
N GLY A 204 9.53 -15.42 24.25
CA GLY A 204 8.41 -15.24 25.15
C GLY A 204 7.06 -15.07 24.44
N PRO A 205 5.96 -15.07 25.22
CA PRO A 205 4.59 -15.10 24.68
C PRO A 205 4.23 -13.84 23.88
N ALA A 206 4.81 -12.69 24.22
CA ALA A 206 4.52 -11.42 23.56
C ALA A 206 4.98 -11.41 22.09
N PHE A 207 6.09 -12.09 21.77
CA PHE A 207 6.70 -12.16 20.43
C PHE A 207 6.45 -13.49 19.71
N ALA A 208 5.70 -14.40 20.33
CA ALA A 208 5.46 -15.74 19.80
C ALA A 208 4.83 -15.73 18.39
N VAL A 209 5.15 -16.76 17.62
CA VAL A 209 4.59 -17.06 16.31
C VAL A 209 3.96 -18.45 16.38
N ARG A 210 2.64 -18.51 16.27
CA ARG A 210 1.89 -19.77 16.35
C ARG A 210 1.96 -20.54 15.01
N PRO A 211 1.68 -21.85 15.02
CA PRO A 211 1.53 -22.61 13.78
C PRO A 211 0.52 -21.97 12.82
N GLY A 212 0.90 -21.85 11.55
CA GLY A 212 0.06 -21.25 10.51
C GLY A 212 -0.06 -19.71 10.60
N MET A 213 0.61 -19.07 11.56
CA MET A 213 0.71 -17.62 11.68
C MET A 213 1.92 -17.09 10.92
N LEU A 214 1.83 -15.86 10.42
CA LEU A 214 2.96 -15.07 9.91
C LEU A 214 3.12 -13.80 10.77
N ARG A 215 4.29 -13.56 11.34
CA ARG A 215 4.58 -12.34 12.11
C ARG A 215 5.63 -11.47 11.42
N THR A 216 5.43 -10.16 11.50
CA THR A 216 6.31 -9.13 10.92
C THR A 216 7.16 -8.51 12.01
N PHE A 217 8.46 -8.77 11.98
CA PHE A 217 9.45 -8.17 12.87
C PHE A 217 10.09 -6.96 12.19
N LEU A 218 9.91 -5.79 12.80
CA LEU A 218 10.43 -4.51 12.34
C LEU A 218 11.86 -4.31 12.87
N PRO A 219 12.70 -3.48 12.21
CA PRO A 219 14.02 -3.07 12.70
C PRO A 219 14.10 -2.70 14.18
N GLU A 220 15.29 -2.81 14.80
CA GLU A 220 15.51 -2.50 16.22
C GLU A 220 14.56 -3.27 17.16
N LEU A 221 14.39 -4.57 16.94
CA LEU A 221 13.58 -5.43 17.82
C LEU A 221 14.26 -5.55 19.20
N ASP A 222 13.50 -5.26 20.24
CA ASP A 222 13.87 -5.53 21.63
C ASP A 222 12.94 -6.60 22.20
N VAL A 223 13.45 -7.83 22.34
CA VAL A 223 12.67 -8.96 22.87
C VAL A 223 12.49 -8.88 24.39
N ASP A 224 13.27 -8.06 25.08
CA ASP A 224 13.21 -7.91 26.53
C ASP A 224 12.15 -6.86 26.94
N ASP A 225 11.75 -5.97 26.03
CA ASP A 225 10.64 -5.02 26.22
C ASP A 225 9.31 -5.58 25.69
N GLN A 226 8.41 -5.96 26.60
CA GLN A 226 7.08 -6.46 26.23
C GLN A 226 6.22 -5.43 25.47
N GLN A 227 6.45 -4.13 25.65
CA GLN A 227 5.70 -3.09 24.93
C GLN A 227 6.11 -3.04 23.45
N ASP A 228 7.34 -3.42 23.13
CA ASP A 228 7.87 -3.47 21.77
C ASP A 228 7.07 -4.46 20.89
N ALA A 229 6.52 -5.52 21.49
CA ALA A 229 5.70 -6.51 20.80
C ALA A 229 4.52 -5.91 20.02
N ALA A 230 3.99 -4.76 20.46
CA ALA A 230 2.81 -4.11 19.88
C ALA A 230 3.02 -3.64 18.43
N ARG A 231 4.24 -3.24 18.04
CA ARG A 231 4.54 -2.82 16.65
C ARG A 231 4.86 -4.00 15.73
N HIS A 232 5.06 -5.20 16.29
CA HIS A 232 5.38 -6.43 15.54
C HIS A 232 4.11 -7.21 15.20
N ARG A 233 3.37 -6.70 14.22
CA ARG A 233 2.07 -7.23 13.78
C ARG A 233 2.17 -8.65 13.25
N PHE A 234 1.11 -9.42 13.40
CA PHE A 234 1.00 -10.77 12.86
C PHE A 234 -0.30 -10.95 12.07
N VAL A 235 -0.34 -12.03 11.30
CA VAL A 235 -1.51 -12.49 10.55
C VAL A 235 -1.79 -13.92 11.00
N THR A 236 -2.96 -14.14 11.59
CA THR A 236 -3.38 -15.44 12.10
C THR A 236 -3.65 -16.47 11.00
N ALA A 237 -3.62 -17.76 11.35
CA ALA A 237 -3.95 -18.84 10.44
C ALA A 237 -5.35 -18.71 9.82
N SER A 238 -6.35 -18.29 10.61
CA SER A 238 -7.72 -18.06 10.15
C SER A 238 -7.79 -16.92 9.12
N SER A 239 -7.06 -15.83 9.35
CA SER A 239 -6.97 -14.72 8.40
C SER A 239 -6.32 -15.16 7.08
N ILE A 240 -5.23 -15.93 7.16
CA ILE A 240 -4.54 -16.49 5.99
C ILE A 240 -5.43 -17.43 5.18
N ALA A 241 -6.22 -18.28 5.84
CA ALA A 241 -7.12 -19.23 5.18
C ALA A 241 -8.33 -18.54 4.52
N GLY A 242 -8.83 -17.44 5.10
CA GLY A 242 -9.99 -16.70 4.60
C GLY A 242 -9.70 -15.61 3.57
N GLN A 243 -8.44 -15.20 3.41
CA GLN A 243 -8.05 -14.11 2.50
C GLN A 243 -7.53 -14.58 1.13
N ASP A 244 -7.77 -13.76 0.11
CA ASP A 244 -7.11 -13.94 -1.19
C ASP A 244 -5.60 -13.69 -1.07
N SER A 245 -4.81 -14.69 -1.47
CA SER A 245 -3.34 -14.65 -1.40
C SER A 245 -2.70 -13.46 -2.12
N ARG A 246 -3.32 -12.91 -3.18
CA ARG A 246 -2.78 -11.74 -3.88
C ARG A 246 -3.02 -10.46 -3.07
N ARG A 247 -4.18 -10.33 -2.45
CA ARG A 247 -4.49 -9.21 -1.53
C ARG A 247 -3.54 -9.22 -0.34
N LEU A 248 -3.38 -10.37 0.33
CA LEU A 248 -2.47 -10.50 1.46
C LEU A 248 -1.02 -10.16 1.06
N GLY A 249 -0.54 -10.69 -0.07
CA GLY A 249 0.80 -10.35 -0.56
C GLY A 249 0.98 -8.87 -0.89
N LYS A 250 -0.08 -8.20 -1.37
CA LYS A 250 -0.08 -6.76 -1.60
C LYS A 250 0.03 -5.98 -0.29
N THR A 251 -0.74 -6.34 0.75
CA THR A 251 -0.65 -5.72 2.09
C THR A 251 0.74 -5.85 2.68
N LEU A 252 1.32 -7.06 2.67
CA LEU A 252 2.68 -7.30 3.17
C LEU A 252 3.74 -6.49 2.40
N SER A 253 3.54 -6.30 1.09
CA SER A 253 4.42 -5.46 0.27
C SER A 253 4.33 -3.97 0.61
N TYR A 254 3.16 -3.46 1.02
CA TYR A 254 3.05 -2.07 1.47
C TYR A 254 3.86 -1.86 2.73
N LYS A 255 3.78 -2.77 3.72
CA LYS A 255 4.58 -2.65 4.93
C LYS A 255 6.06 -2.77 4.64
N ALA A 256 6.45 -3.68 3.74
CA ALA A 256 7.84 -3.84 3.34
C ALA A 256 8.41 -2.57 2.69
N ARG A 257 7.62 -1.96 1.81
CA ARG A 257 7.94 -0.71 1.15
C ARG A 257 8.04 0.45 2.14
N GLU A 258 7.09 0.61 3.05
CA GLU A 258 7.08 1.69 4.05
C GLU A 258 8.39 1.70 4.85
N VAL A 259 8.78 0.56 5.41
CA VAL A 259 10.02 0.42 6.18
C VAL A 259 11.26 0.70 5.32
N ALA A 260 11.31 0.18 4.09
CA ALA A 260 12.43 0.42 3.18
C ALA A 260 12.59 1.90 2.78
N GLN A 261 11.52 2.70 2.85
CA GLN A 261 11.52 4.11 2.51
C GLN A 261 11.85 5.02 3.68
N GLU A 262 11.34 4.71 4.87
CA GLU A 262 11.62 5.46 6.10
C GLU A 262 13.07 5.29 6.56
N THR A 263 13.69 4.19 6.18
CA THR A 263 15.05 3.89 6.61
C THR A 263 16.08 4.76 5.89
N LEU A 264 16.89 5.50 6.67
CA LEU A 264 17.95 6.34 6.14
C LEU A 264 19.04 5.53 5.44
N LEU A 265 19.41 5.98 4.24
CA LEU A 265 20.58 5.48 3.51
C LEU A 265 21.87 5.84 4.26
N ASP A 266 22.88 4.96 4.13
CA ASP A 266 24.21 5.22 4.68
C ASP A 266 24.77 6.55 4.18
N GLU A 267 25.54 7.25 5.01
CA GLU A 267 26.14 8.53 4.64
C GLU A 267 26.97 8.42 3.35
N ASN A 268 27.75 7.35 3.23
CA ASN A 268 28.51 7.06 2.01
C ASN A 268 27.61 6.88 0.79
N VAL A 269 26.50 6.15 0.91
CA VAL A 269 25.55 5.96 -0.21
C VAL A 269 24.92 7.30 -0.60
N ARG A 270 24.51 8.13 0.36
CA ARG A 270 23.97 9.48 0.12
C ARG A 270 24.99 10.43 -0.50
N LEU A 271 26.27 10.29 -0.18
CA LEU A 271 27.33 11.07 -0.81
C LEU A 271 27.54 10.66 -2.27
N ILE A 272 27.59 9.35 -2.55
CA ILE A 272 27.70 8.84 -3.92
C ILE A 272 26.49 9.24 -4.75
N ASP A 273 25.28 9.17 -4.18
CA ASP A 273 24.05 9.58 -4.83
C ASP A 273 24.09 11.02 -5.33
N ARG A 274 24.38 11.97 -4.42
CA ARG A 274 24.50 13.41 -4.76
C ARG A 274 25.51 13.67 -5.87
N ARG A 275 26.65 12.97 -5.84
CA ARG A 275 27.70 13.13 -6.86
C ARG A 275 27.31 12.55 -8.21
N LEU A 276 26.54 11.46 -8.24
CA LEU A 276 25.99 10.90 -9.47
C LEU A 276 24.93 11.81 -10.08
N ASP A 277 24.12 12.47 -9.25
CA ASP A 277 23.14 13.46 -9.72
C ASP A 277 23.85 14.68 -10.33
N ASP A 278 24.88 15.21 -9.66
CA ASP A 278 25.72 16.29 -10.21
C ASP A 278 26.36 15.88 -11.54
N PHE A 279 26.82 14.63 -11.67
CA PHE A 279 27.35 14.10 -12.91
C PHE A 279 26.28 13.98 -14.00
N ALA A 280 25.07 13.52 -13.65
CA ALA A 280 23.95 13.34 -14.58
C ALA A 280 23.47 14.66 -15.20
N VAL A 281 23.55 15.77 -14.47
CA VAL A 281 23.18 17.12 -14.94
C VAL A 281 24.16 17.65 -15.99
N ARG A 282 25.42 17.21 -15.95
CA ARG A 282 26.48 17.66 -16.89
C ARG A 282 26.45 16.94 -18.24
N LEU A 283 25.59 15.94 -18.41
CA LEU A 283 25.49 15.18 -19.65
C LEU A 283 24.72 15.95 -20.75
N PRO A 284 25.15 15.85 -22.03
CA PRO A 284 24.43 16.44 -23.15
C PRO A 284 22.99 15.90 -23.29
N LEU A 285 22.06 16.78 -23.72
CA LEU A 285 20.67 16.40 -24.04
C LEU A 285 20.61 15.42 -25.23
N PRO A 286 19.57 14.56 -25.31
CA PRO A 286 19.46 13.54 -26.33
C PRO A 286 19.39 14.14 -27.74
N ILE A 287 20.30 13.71 -28.62
CA ILE A 287 20.23 14.00 -30.05
C ILE A 287 19.13 13.09 -30.63
N ARG A 288 17.97 13.67 -30.98
CA ARG A 288 16.99 12.96 -31.82
C ARG A 288 17.63 12.71 -33.18
N GLN A 289 17.91 11.45 -33.50
CA GLN A 289 18.17 11.08 -34.89
C GLN A 289 16.87 11.32 -35.66
N ALA A 290 16.80 12.43 -36.40
CA ALA A 290 15.71 12.67 -37.31
C ALA A 290 15.67 11.51 -38.30
N GLY A 291 14.58 10.73 -38.27
CA GLY A 291 14.34 9.66 -39.21
C GLY A 291 14.38 10.22 -40.63
N VAL A 292 15.47 9.94 -41.35
CA VAL A 292 15.55 10.17 -42.79
C VAL A 292 14.54 9.21 -43.42
N LYS A 293 13.37 9.72 -43.79
CA LYS A 293 12.46 8.96 -44.65
C LYS A 293 13.15 8.75 -46.01
N PRO A 294 13.18 7.53 -46.57
CA PRO A 294 13.70 7.32 -47.90
C PRO A 294 12.80 8.04 -48.90
N VAL A 295 13.36 8.95 -49.69
CA VAL A 295 12.68 9.55 -50.83
C VAL A 295 12.45 8.43 -51.85
N GLN A 296 11.19 8.04 -52.04
CA GLN A 296 10.79 7.20 -53.16
C GLN A 296 10.92 8.01 -54.45
N ARG A 297 11.84 7.58 -55.31
CA ARG A 297 12.01 8.11 -56.66
C ARG A 297 10.88 7.53 -57.52
N THR A 298 9.84 8.32 -57.78
CA THR A 298 8.84 7.98 -58.78
C THR A 298 9.41 8.26 -60.16
N GLU A 299 9.62 7.19 -60.92
CA GLU A 299 9.80 7.23 -62.36
C GLU A 299 8.47 7.60 -63.02
N THR A 300 8.48 8.62 -63.88
CA THR A 300 7.52 8.72 -64.99
C THR A 300 8.25 9.17 -66.25
N ALA A 301 8.14 8.32 -67.27
CA ALA A 301 8.61 8.54 -68.63
C ALA A 301 7.43 8.87 -69.57
N GLY A 302 7.69 9.77 -70.52
CA GLY A 302 6.92 9.99 -71.76
C GLY A 302 5.82 11.06 -71.67
N ALA A 303 5.60 11.96 -72.64
CA ALA A 303 6.24 12.24 -73.92
C ALA A 303 5.67 13.59 -74.48
N ASP A 304 6.50 14.28 -75.26
CA ASP A 304 6.23 15.20 -76.38
C ASP A 304 5.25 16.41 -76.24
N LYS A 305 5.78 17.62 -76.46
CA LYS A 305 5.89 18.27 -77.80
C LYS A 305 6.56 19.66 -77.71
N ALA A 306 7.52 19.90 -78.62
CA ALA A 306 8.06 21.23 -78.94
C ALA A 306 7.06 22.04 -79.79
N PRO A 307 7.23 23.38 -79.95
CA PRO A 307 8.11 23.87 -81.01
C PRO A 307 8.88 25.19 -80.74
N THR A 308 10.13 25.22 -81.24
CA THR A 308 10.86 26.28 -81.98
C THR A 308 10.53 27.78 -81.81
N ASN A 309 11.55 28.64 -81.59
CA ASN A 309 12.18 29.46 -82.65
C ASN A 309 13.26 30.46 -82.18
N ASN A 310 14.41 30.41 -82.86
CA ASN A 310 15.24 31.49 -83.43
C ASN A 310 15.64 32.78 -82.67
N THR A 311 16.96 32.93 -82.56
CA THR A 311 17.84 34.13 -82.50
C THR A 311 17.46 35.22 -83.54
N PRO A 312 17.89 36.51 -83.41
CA PRO A 312 19.31 36.88 -83.60
C PRO A 312 19.87 38.09 -82.80
N VAL A 313 21.21 38.11 -82.78
CA VAL A 313 22.15 39.18 -82.39
C VAL A 313 22.09 40.38 -83.35
N VAL A 314 22.28 41.62 -82.85
CA VAL A 314 22.86 42.75 -83.59
C VAL A 314 23.76 43.61 -82.66
N PRO A 315 24.94 44.12 -83.12
CA PRO A 315 25.93 44.87 -82.33
C PRO A 315 26.06 46.37 -82.70
N GLY A 316 26.77 47.15 -81.88
CA GLY A 316 27.28 48.50 -82.16
C GLY A 316 27.33 49.36 -80.89
N GLU A 317 28.20 50.34 -80.66
CA GLU A 317 29.38 50.89 -81.33
C GLU A 317 30.08 51.86 -80.34
N VAL A 318 31.32 52.27 -80.63
CA VAL A 318 32.30 52.94 -79.75
C VAL A 318 32.28 54.48 -79.84
N SER A 319 32.54 55.19 -78.73
CA SER A 319 33.18 56.54 -78.62
C SER A 319 33.37 56.88 -77.12
N GLY A 320 34.43 57.46 -76.54
CA GLY A 320 35.72 58.02 -76.99
C GLY A 320 36.23 59.09 -75.98
N SER A 321 37.21 58.73 -75.13
CA SER A 321 38.29 59.55 -74.47
C SER A 321 37.99 60.74 -73.50
N PRO A 322 38.99 61.30 -72.76
CA PRO A 322 40.01 60.68 -71.88
C PRO A 322 40.20 61.43 -70.51
N GLY A 323 40.75 60.76 -69.49
CA GLY A 323 41.20 61.40 -68.25
C GLY A 323 42.15 60.51 -67.45
N GLU A 324 43.33 61.04 -67.14
CA GLU A 324 44.55 60.39 -66.60
C GLU A 324 44.51 60.06 -65.08
N PRO A 325 45.54 59.41 -64.49
CA PRO A 325 45.40 58.21 -63.65
C PRO A 325 45.51 58.47 -62.14
N MET A 326 44.95 57.59 -61.31
CA MET A 326 45.46 57.40 -59.95
C MET A 326 45.10 56.04 -59.34
N ASP A 327 46.15 55.37 -58.88
CA ASP A 327 46.26 54.29 -57.91
C ASP A 327 45.43 53.00 -58.03
N ARG A 328 46.19 51.92 -58.26
CA ARG A 328 45.83 50.54 -57.93
C ARG A 328 45.43 50.42 -56.46
N VAL A 329 44.19 50.00 -56.22
CA VAL A 329 43.78 49.25 -55.03
C VAL A 329 43.26 47.89 -55.51
N PRO A 330 43.65 46.75 -54.91
CA PRO A 330 43.19 45.45 -55.35
C PRO A 330 41.70 45.23 -55.05
N ASP A 331 40.98 44.71 -56.04
CA ASP A 331 39.64 44.14 -55.93
C ASP A 331 39.60 42.99 -54.92
N SER A 332 38.84 43.15 -53.82
CA SER A 332 38.44 42.02 -52.97
C SER A 332 37.16 42.24 -52.15
N HIS A 333 36.23 43.12 -52.57
CA HIS A 333 35.01 43.42 -51.79
C HIS A 333 33.66 43.22 -52.51
N GLY A 334 33.64 42.62 -53.71
CA GLY A 334 32.40 42.45 -54.50
C GLY A 334 31.55 41.21 -54.18
N GLU A 335 32.16 40.07 -53.83
CA GLU A 335 31.44 38.78 -53.76
C GLU A 335 30.67 38.58 -52.45
N ALA A 336 31.20 39.03 -51.31
CA ALA A 336 30.53 38.90 -50.01
C ALA A 336 29.26 39.77 -49.91
N SER A 337 29.24 40.93 -50.59
CA SER A 337 28.08 41.85 -50.59
C SER A 337 26.93 41.34 -51.46
N GLN A 338 27.25 40.68 -52.60
CA GLN A 338 26.24 40.09 -53.48
C GLN A 338 25.62 38.80 -52.91
N ALA A 339 26.39 38.00 -52.17
CA ALA A 339 25.87 36.81 -51.48
C ALA A 339 24.89 37.18 -50.34
N HIS A 340 25.22 38.23 -49.56
CA HIS A 340 24.35 38.72 -48.49
C HIS A 340 23.04 39.32 -49.03
N LEU A 341 23.10 40.04 -50.16
CA LEU A 341 21.93 40.59 -50.85
C LEU A 341 21.04 39.49 -51.47
N ALA A 342 21.63 38.38 -51.91
CA ALA A 342 20.89 37.23 -52.45
C ALA A 342 20.15 36.47 -51.34
N GLU A 343 20.79 36.27 -50.18
CA GLU A 343 20.19 35.62 -49.01
C GLU A 343 19.06 36.49 -48.41
N GLU A 344 19.25 37.81 -48.31
CA GLU A 344 18.19 38.74 -47.90
C GLU A 344 17.01 38.77 -48.88
N ALA A 345 17.26 38.68 -50.19
CA ALA A 345 16.21 38.61 -51.19
C ALA A 345 15.40 37.31 -51.11
N GLU A 346 16.05 36.18 -50.81
CA GLU A 346 15.40 34.87 -50.66
C GLU A 346 14.55 34.80 -49.39
N ILE A 347 15.02 35.40 -48.29
CA ILE A 347 14.25 35.57 -47.05
C ILE A 347 13.03 36.48 -47.30
N TYR A 348 13.21 37.59 -48.03
CA TYR A 348 12.12 38.51 -48.35
C TYR A 348 11.04 37.87 -49.22
N LEU A 349 11.43 37.10 -50.24
CA LEU A 349 10.49 36.37 -51.11
C LEU A 349 9.75 35.25 -50.36
N SER A 350 10.45 34.54 -49.47
CA SER A 350 9.85 33.50 -48.63
C SER A 350 8.83 34.06 -47.65
N LEU A 351 9.15 35.17 -46.97
CA LEU A 351 8.23 35.87 -46.09
C LEU A 351 7.02 36.44 -46.85
N ARG A 352 7.24 36.99 -48.04
CA ARG A 352 6.18 37.50 -48.90
C ARG A 352 5.18 36.41 -49.29
N SER A 353 5.69 35.24 -49.72
CA SER A 353 4.85 34.08 -50.07
C SER A 353 4.00 33.63 -48.88
N LEU A 354 4.59 33.55 -47.69
CA LEU A 354 3.89 33.14 -46.48
C LEU A 354 2.78 34.13 -46.08
N VAL A 355 3.05 35.44 -46.23
CA VAL A 355 2.07 36.50 -45.94
C VAL A 355 0.91 36.45 -46.92
N GLU A 356 1.18 36.27 -48.21
CA GLU A 356 0.14 36.22 -49.25
C GLU A 356 -0.73 34.95 -49.13
N GLU A 357 -0.11 33.80 -48.79
CA GLU A 357 -0.79 32.52 -48.58
C GLU A 357 -1.76 32.54 -47.39
N TYR A 358 -1.32 33.03 -46.23
CA TYR A 358 -2.12 32.97 -45.01
C TYR A 358 -3.06 34.16 -44.80
N SER A 359 -2.77 35.34 -45.38
CA SER A 359 -3.68 36.49 -45.32
C SER A 359 -4.67 36.55 -46.49
N GLY A 360 -4.43 35.80 -47.58
CA GLY A 360 -5.24 35.82 -48.80
C GLY A 360 -5.24 37.17 -49.54
N ARG A 361 -4.28 38.05 -49.22
CA ARG A 361 -4.14 39.42 -49.74
C ARG A 361 -2.70 39.67 -50.18
N PRO A 362 -2.46 40.60 -51.15
CA PRO A 362 -1.10 40.95 -51.56
C PRO A 362 -0.29 41.50 -50.38
N ALA A 363 0.99 41.13 -50.30
CA ALA A 363 1.84 41.50 -49.17
C ALA A 363 1.92 43.03 -49.00
N SER A 364 1.42 43.50 -47.85
CA SER A 364 1.41 44.89 -47.44
C SER A 364 1.65 44.97 -45.93
N VAL A 365 2.05 46.15 -45.45
CA VAL A 365 2.26 46.39 -44.01
C VAL A 365 1.00 46.04 -43.20
N ASP A 366 -0.18 46.36 -43.71
CA ASP A 366 -1.45 46.00 -43.06
C ASP A 366 -1.70 44.48 -43.01
N SER A 367 -1.28 43.73 -44.04
CA SER A 367 -1.44 42.27 -44.09
C SER A 367 -0.49 41.56 -43.11
N VAL A 368 0.72 42.11 -42.93
CA VAL A 368 1.69 41.65 -41.94
C VAL A 368 1.20 41.95 -40.51
N ASN A 369 0.64 43.14 -40.27
CA ASN A 369 0.06 43.49 -38.97
C ASN A 369 -1.14 42.61 -38.64
N THR A 370 -2.03 42.35 -39.61
CA THR A 370 -3.18 41.45 -39.42
C THR A 370 -2.76 40.01 -39.08
N LEU A 371 -1.69 39.51 -39.72
CA LEU A 371 -1.09 38.21 -39.39
C LEU A 371 -0.44 38.21 -38.01
N THR A 372 0.17 39.32 -37.61
CA THR A 372 0.76 39.49 -36.28
C THR A 372 -0.32 39.45 -35.20
N ASP A 373 -1.43 40.16 -35.39
CA ASP A 373 -2.59 40.15 -34.48
C ASP A 373 -3.23 38.75 -34.37
N LEU A 374 -3.36 38.03 -35.48
CA LEU A 374 -3.87 36.65 -35.51
C LEU A 374 -2.92 35.67 -34.82
N LEU A 375 -1.61 35.84 -34.99
CA LEU A 375 -0.58 35.04 -34.31
C LEU A 375 -0.51 35.34 -32.82
N GLU A 376 -0.69 36.60 -32.40
CA GLU A 376 -0.78 36.98 -30.99
C GLU A 376 -2.05 36.43 -30.34
N ALA A 377 -3.20 36.52 -31.01
CA ALA A 377 -4.45 35.90 -30.55
C ALA A 377 -4.34 34.37 -30.48
N GLY A 378 -3.70 33.73 -31.46
CA GLY A 378 -3.44 32.28 -31.49
C GLY A 378 -2.45 31.83 -30.42
N ARG A 379 -1.38 32.60 -30.16
CA ARG A 379 -0.44 32.39 -29.06
C ARG A 379 -1.12 32.54 -27.70
N GLY A 380 -2.00 33.54 -27.54
CA GLY A 380 -2.81 33.73 -26.34
C GLY A 380 -3.77 32.56 -26.07
N ALA A 381 -4.46 32.08 -27.10
CA ALA A 381 -5.35 30.92 -27.01
C ALA A 381 -4.58 29.61 -26.74
N SER A 382 -3.42 29.42 -27.37
CA SER A 382 -2.54 28.27 -27.13
C SER A 382 -1.94 28.28 -25.72
N ALA A 383 -1.50 29.45 -25.23
CA ALA A 383 -1.01 29.62 -23.86
C ALA A 383 -2.11 29.36 -22.82
N LEU A 384 -3.33 29.84 -23.06
CA LEU A 384 -4.48 29.59 -22.19
C LEU A 384 -4.92 28.11 -22.20
N SER A 385 -4.93 27.46 -23.36
CA SER A 385 -5.21 26.03 -23.50
C SER A 385 -4.16 25.17 -22.77
N THR A 386 -2.87 25.50 -22.93
CA THR A 386 -1.77 24.83 -22.23
C THR A 386 -1.89 25.00 -20.71
N ARG A 387 -2.29 26.18 -20.25
CA ARG A 387 -2.51 26.46 -18.83
C ARG A 387 -3.72 25.72 -18.27
N LEU A 388 -4.81 25.60 -19.03
CA LEU A 388 -6.00 24.82 -18.64
C LEU A 388 -5.69 23.32 -18.59
N LEU A 389 -4.98 22.78 -19.57
CA LEU A 389 -4.51 21.38 -19.55
C LEU A 389 -3.61 21.13 -18.34
N SER A 390 -2.68 22.04 -18.05
CA SER A 390 -1.84 21.96 -16.85
C SER A 390 -2.64 21.99 -15.54
N ILE A 391 -3.71 22.78 -15.45
CA ILE A 391 -4.58 22.81 -14.27
C ILE A 391 -5.38 21.51 -14.14
N VAL A 392 -5.87 20.96 -15.25
CA VAL A 392 -6.58 19.67 -15.27
C VAL A 392 -5.64 18.53 -14.87
N ASP A 393 -4.40 18.54 -15.37
CA ASP A 393 -3.36 17.57 -14.97
C ASP A 393 -2.99 17.71 -13.49
N GLN A 394 -2.86 18.93 -12.97
CA GLN A 394 -2.62 19.16 -11.54
C GLN A 394 -3.79 18.67 -10.68
N LYS A 395 -5.03 18.92 -11.11
CA LYS A 395 -6.23 18.48 -10.38
C LYS A 395 -6.43 16.98 -10.44
N SER A 396 -6.15 16.33 -11.57
CA SER A 396 -6.22 14.87 -11.69
C SER A 396 -5.13 14.20 -10.85
N ALA A 397 -3.90 14.72 -10.85
CA ALA A 397 -2.84 14.24 -9.97
C ALA A 397 -3.20 14.36 -8.46
N ALA A 398 -3.81 15.48 -8.06
CA ALA A 398 -4.28 15.67 -6.68
C ALA A 398 -5.43 14.71 -6.31
N LEU A 399 -6.32 14.39 -7.26
CA LEU A 399 -7.39 13.40 -7.08
C LEU A 399 -6.83 11.97 -6.93
N ASP A 400 -5.84 11.61 -7.73
CA ASP A 400 -5.17 10.32 -7.64
C ASP A 400 -4.42 10.18 -6.30
N GLU A 401 -3.73 11.24 -5.85
CA GLU A 401 -3.07 11.27 -4.54
C GLU A 401 -4.08 11.12 -3.39
N ALA A 402 -5.21 11.84 -3.45
CA ALA A 402 -6.29 11.70 -2.46
C ALA A 402 -6.91 10.30 -2.47
N ALA A 403 -7.08 9.66 -3.63
CA ALA A 403 -7.58 8.30 -3.72
C ALA A 403 -6.60 7.27 -3.15
N VAL A 404 -5.29 7.47 -3.36
CA VAL A 404 -4.22 6.66 -2.75
C VAL A 404 -4.22 6.81 -1.23
N GLU A 405 -4.34 8.03 -0.73
CA GLU A 405 -4.39 8.29 0.72
C GLU A 405 -5.68 7.73 1.34
N GLN A 406 -6.82 7.84 0.67
CA GLN A 406 -8.06 7.22 1.11
C GLN A 406 -7.94 5.68 1.17
N ALA A 407 -7.28 5.06 0.20
CA ALA A 407 -7.00 3.64 0.21
C ALA A 407 -6.03 3.25 1.34
N ARG A 408 -5.02 4.07 1.62
CA ARG A 408 -4.10 3.91 2.75
C ARG A 408 -4.84 3.98 4.08
N LEU A 409 -5.68 5.00 4.27
CA LEU A 409 -6.48 5.17 5.49
C LEU A 409 -7.49 4.05 5.68
N ARG A 410 -8.11 3.54 4.61
CA ARG A 410 -8.97 2.35 4.69
C ARG A 410 -8.21 1.11 5.13
N HIS A 411 -7.02 0.88 4.56
CA HIS A 411 -6.17 -0.22 5.00
C HIS A 411 -5.72 -0.05 6.45
N LEU A 412 -5.38 1.17 6.87
CA LEU A 412 -5.03 1.45 8.27
C LEU A 412 -6.21 1.20 9.22
N ILE A 413 -7.43 1.56 8.82
CA ILE A 413 -8.65 1.27 9.60
C ILE A 413 -8.89 -0.25 9.65
N GLU A 414 -8.79 -0.96 8.53
CA GLU A 414 -8.92 -2.43 8.51
C GLU A 414 -7.85 -3.11 9.39
N ASP A 415 -6.61 -2.64 9.33
CA ASP A 415 -5.50 -3.13 10.16
C ASP A 415 -5.73 -2.83 11.65
N LEU A 416 -6.18 -1.62 11.99
CA LEU A 416 -6.53 -1.25 13.37
C LEU A 416 -7.75 -2.03 13.89
N GLU A 417 -8.72 -2.34 13.04
CA GLU A 417 -9.87 -3.18 13.39
C GLU A 417 -9.47 -4.65 13.58
N LEU A 418 -8.53 -5.15 12.78
CA LEU A 418 -7.91 -6.46 12.95
C LEU A 418 -7.10 -6.52 14.25
N ASP A 419 -6.29 -5.50 14.53
CA ASP A 419 -5.52 -5.37 15.77
C ASP A 419 -6.43 -5.34 17.01
N SER A 420 -7.54 -4.60 16.90
CA SER A 420 -8.58 -4.61 17.92
C SER A 420 -9.12 -6.04 18.09
N GLY A 421 -9.53 -6.69 17.00
CA GLY A 421 -10.03 -8.08 17.02
C GLY A 421 -9.07 -9.07 17.69
N GLU A 422 -7.77 -9.02 17.35
CA GLU A 422 -6.74 -9.93 17.89
C GLU A 422 -6.43 -9.66 19.37
N THR A 423 -6.37 -8.39 19.79
CA THR A 423 -6.23 -8.06 21.23
C THR A 423 -7.46 -8.48 22.02
N TRP A 424 -8.66 -8.39 21.44
CA TRP A 424 -9.89 -8.84 22.10
C TRP A 424 -10.01 -10.37 22.19
N GLU A 425 -9.57 -11.14 21.19
CA GLU A 425 -9.56 -12.61 21.27
C GLU A 425 -8.62 -13.11 22.37
N LEU A 426 -7.47 -12.46 22.55
CA LEU A 426 -6.54 -12.77 23.63
C LEU A 426 -7.11 -12.40 25.00
N LEU A 427 -7.75 -11.22 25.12
CA LEU A 427 -8.42 -10.81 26.36
C LEU A 427 -9.61 -11.71 26.70
N GLU A 428 -10.36 -12.16 25.70
CA GLU A 428 -11.50 -13.08 25.86
C GLU A 428 -11.02 -14.45 26.34
N ALA A 429 -9.97 -15.01 25.75
CA ALA A 429 -9.37 -16.26 26.22
C ALA A 429 -8.82 -16.13 27.66
N GLN A 430 -8.30 -14.96 28.03
CA GLN A 430 -7.89 -14.68 29.40
C GLN A 430 -9.09 -14.58 30.34
N TYR A 431 -10.17 -13.92 29.91
CA TYR A 431 -11.42 -13.78 30.68
C TYR A 431 -12.08 -15.14 30.94
N GLU A 432 -12.19 -15.99 29.91
CA GLU A 432 -12.71 -17.36 30.03
C GLU A 432 -11.89 -18.20 31.03
N ARG A 433 -10.55 -18.08 31.00
CA ARG A 433 -9.67 -18.74 31.97
C ARG A 433 -9.90 -18.24 33.40
N THR A 434 -10.09 -16.93 33.58
CA THR A 434 -10.39 -16.39 34.91
C THR A 434 -11.75 -16.82 35.43
N GLN A 435 -12.77 -16.88 34.56
CA GLN A 435 -14.10 -17.37 34.92
C GLN A 435 -14.06 -18.86 35.29
N ALA A 436 -13.41 -19.70 34.49
CA ALA A 436 -13.25 -21.12 34.80
C ALA A 436 -12.49 -21.36 36.12
N ALA A 437 -11.49 -20.53 36.42
CA ALA A 437 -10.78 -20.59 37.70
C ALA A 437 -11.69 -20.19 38.89
N GLN A 438 -12.51 -19.15 38.74
CA GLN A 438 -13.48 -18.72 39.75
C GLN A 438 -14.56 -19.78 39.98
N GLU A 439 -15.09 -20.39 38.93
CA GLU A 439 -16.07 -21.48 39.04
C GLU A 439 -15.47 -22.73 39.70
N ALA A 440 -14.23 -23.09 39.35
CA ALA A 440 -13.52 -24.19 39.99
C ALA A 440 -13.27 -23.91 41.48
N GLU A 441 -12.95 -22.67 41.83
CA GLU A 441 -12.80 -22.23 43.22
C GLU A 441 -14.12 -22.32 43.99
N LEU A 442 -15.21 -21.79 43.44
CA LEU A 442 -16.55 -21.89 44.03
C LEU A 442 -16.98 -23.35 44.22
N ARG A 443 -16.73 -24.21 43.22
CA ARG A 443 -17.02 -25.64 43.29
C ARG A 443 -16.19 -26.34 44.34
N LEU A 444 -14.90 -26.00 44.46
CA LEU A 444 -14.02 -26.54 45.50
C LEU A 444 -14.50 -26.11 46.88
N ARG A 445 -14.90 -24.85 47.05
CA ARG A 445 -15.48 -24.33 48.30
C ARG A 445 -16.77 -25.06 48.68
N ALA A 446 -17.67 -25.32 47.72
CA ALA A 446 -18.90 -26.08 47.95
C ALA A 446 -18.61 -27.56 48.35
N LEU A 447 -17.60 -28.18 47.73
CA LEU A 447 -17.15 -29.52 48.10
C LEU A 447 -16.51 -29.56 49.49
N LEU A 448 -15.75 -28.53 49.87
CA LEU A 448 -15.14 -28.42 51.20
C LEU A 448 -16.20 -28.15 52.29
N ALA A 449 -17.20 -27.31 52.00
CA ALA A 449 -18.33 -27.07 52.88
C ALA A 449 -19.18 -28.34 53.11
N SER A 450 -19.45 -29.11 52.04
CA SER A 450 -20.18 -30.39 52.15
C SER A 450 -19.37 -31.52 52.80
N ALA A 451 -18.03 -31.44 52.79
CA ALA A 451 -17.14 -32.39 53.45
C ALA A 451 -16.91 -32.11 54.96
N GLY A 452 -17.52 -31.05 55.51
CA GLY A 452 -17.43 -30.74 56.94
C GLY A 452 -16.04 -30.27 57.40
N ALA A 453 -15.24 -29.69 56.50
CA ALA A 453 -13.93 -29.14 56.82
C ALA A 453 -14.10 -27.82 57.59
N ASP A 454 -14.04 -27.91 58.92
CA ASP A 454 -14.07 -26.80 59.85
C ASP A 454 -12.90 -25.84 59.56
N THR A 455 -13.18 -24.75 58.85
CA THR A 455 -12.20 -23.68 58.59
C THR A 455 -12.95 -22.35 58.57
N ASP A 456 -12.42 -21.37 59.31
CA ASP A 456 -12.89 -19.99 59.53
C ASP A 456 -13.12 -19.12 58.26
N TRP A 457 -13.18 -19.72 57.07
CA TRP A 457 -13.42 -19.07 55.78
C TRP A 457 -14.90 -19.00 55.38
N ALA A 458 -15.80 -19.57 56.18
CA ALA A 458 -17.21 -19.77 55.84
C ALA A 458 -18.15 -18.56 56.09
N SER A 459 -17.64 -17.40 56.50
CA SER A 459 -18.48 -16.26 56.93
C SER A 459 -18.33 -14.99 56.10
N LEU A 460 -18.33 -15.12 54.77
CA LEU A 460 -18.69 -14.01 53.88
C LEU A 460 -19.85 -14.49 53.01
N ASP A 461 -21.05 -14.01 53.32
CA ASP A 461 -22.28 -14.25 52.57
C ASP A 461 -22.06 -13.85 51.09
N VAL A 462 -21.82 -14.83 50.23
CA VAL A 462 -21.90 -14.64 48.78
C VAL A 462 -23.33 -15.00 48.38
N PRO A 463 -24.14 -14.05 47.88
CA PRO A 463 -25.50 -14.38 47.45
C PRO A 463 -25.44 -15.41 46.32
N GLU A 464 -26.17 -16.52 46.49
CA GLU A 464 -26.41 -17.53 45.45
C GLU A 464 -27.09 -16.86 44.26
N SER A 465 -26.32 -16.54 43.22
CA SER A 465 -26.90 -16.09 41.95
C SER A 465 -27.52 -17.32 41.26
N PRO A 466 -28.80 -17.29 40.82
CA PRO A 466 -29.47 -18.44 40.25
C PRO A 466 -28.68 -18.98 39.05
N ALA A 467 -28.40 -20.28 39.08
CA ALA A 467 -27.74 -21.00 38.00
C ALA A 467 -28.75 -21.24 36.87
N PHE A 468 -28.83 -20.30 35.93
CA PHE A 468 -29.59 -20.53 34.70
C PHE A 468 -28.87 -21.58 33.84
N PRO A 469 -29.58 -22.54 33.22
CA PRO A 469 -28.97 -23.50 32.31
C PRO A 469 -28.39 -22.77 31.08
N ALA A 470 -27.24 -23.23 30.58
CA ALA A 470 -26.60 -22.63 29.41
C ALA A 470 -27.27 -23.13 28.11
N PRO A 471 -27.63 -22.25 27.16
CA PRO A 471 -28.15 -22.65 25.86
C PRO A 471 -27.05 -23.32 25.03
N SER A 472 -27.45 -24.31 24.21
CA SER A 472 -26.55 -25.00 23.28
C SER A 472 -26.59 -24.43 21.85
N ASN A 473 -27.61 -23.62 21.53
CA ASN A 473 -27.82 -22.96 20.24
C ASN A 473 -28.76 -21.74 20.40
N PHE A 474 -28.86 -20.89 19.38
CA PHE A 474 -29.70 -19.69 19.40
C PHE A 474 -31.19 -20.00 19.50
N ASN A 475 -31.66 -21.13 18.95
CA ASN A 475 -33.04 -21.57 19.13
C ASN A 475 -33.39 -21.78 20.62
N SER A 476 -32.55 -22.51 21.36
CA SER A 476 -32.70 -22.69 22.82
C SER A 476 -32.45 -21.40 23.61
N LEU A 477 -31.59 -20.50 23.13
CA LEU A 477 -31.36 -19.20 23.76
C LEU A 477 -32.63 -18.34 23.77
N VAL A 478 -33.41 -18.35 22.68
CA VAL A 478 -34.67 -17.61 22.57
C VAL A 478 -35.75 -18.16 23.51
N GLU A 479 -35.68 -19.44 23.89
CA GLU A 479 -36.55 -20.02 24.91
C GLU A 479 -36.09 -19.63 26.32
N LEU A 480 -34.79 -19.70 26.60
CA LEU A 480 -34.25 -19.40 27.93
C LEU A 480 -34.24 -17.90 28.27
N VAL A 481 -34.16 -17.01 27.27
CA VAL A 481 -34.19 -15.57 27.52
C VAL A 481 -35.52 -15.11 28.11
N THR A 482 -36.63 -15.83 27.86
CA THR A 482 -37.93 -15.49 28.46
C THR A 482 -38.03 -15.82 29.95
N ASP A 483 -37.11 -16.65 30.46
CA ASP A 483 -37.03 -17.00 31.89
C ASP A 483 -36.18 -16.00 32.70
N LEU A 484 -35.55 -15.02 32.04
CA LEU A 484 -34.77 -13.98 32.71
C LEU A 484 -35.71 -12.89 33.25
N PRO A 485 -35.77 -12.67 34.58
CA PRO A 485 -36.81 -11.86 35.21
C PRO A 485 -36.72 -10.36 34.91
N TYR A 486 -35.54 -9.83 34.55
CA TYR A 486 -35.33 -8.40 34.31
C TYR A 486 -35.11 -8.07 32.82
N LEU A 487 -35.40 -9.01 31.92
CA LEU A 487 -35.16 -8.87 30.49
C LEU A 487 -36.40 -9.24 29.70
N VAL A 488 -36.74 -8.42 28.70
CA VAL A 488 -37.84 -8.68 27.78
C VAL A 488 -37.30 -8.76 26.35
N PHE A 489 -37.46 -9.92 25.71
CA PHE A 489 -37.06 -10.11 24.32
C PHE A 489 -38.22 -9.80 23.36
N THR A 490 -38.05 -8.80 22.49
CA THR A 490 -39.04 -8.39 21.47
C THR A 490 -38.54 -8.60 20.04
N GLY A 491 -37.33 -9.13 19.87
CA GLY A 491 -36.75 -9.39 18.55
C GLY A 491 -37.39 -10.54 17.77
N ASN A 492 -37.06 -10.61 16.48
CA ASN A 492 -37.52 -11.69 15.62
C ASN A 492 -36.76 -13.00 15.94
N LYS A 493 -37.51 -14.02 16.40
CA LYS A 493 -36.99 -15.34 16.79
C LYS A 493 -36.33 -16.07 15.63
N ASP A 494 -36.91 -16.00 14.43
CA ASP A 494 -36.39 -16.70 13.24
C ASP A 494 -35.05 -16.12 12.80
N VAL A 495 -34.90 -14.79 12.86
CA VAL A 495 -33.62 -14.10 12.56
C VAL A 495 -32.54 -14.47 13.57
N THR A 496 -32.91 -14.66 14.83
CA THR A 496 -31.99 -15.06 15.88
C THR A 496 -31.56 -16.52 15.70
N ALA A 497 -32.51 -17.42 15.43
CA ALA A 497 -32.25 -18.84 15.20
C ALA A 497 -31.42 -19.09 13.91
N ALA A 498 -31.58 -18.27 12.87
CA ALA A 498 -30.78 -18.35 11.65
C ALA A 498 -29.27 -18.14 11.86
N LEU A 499 -28.85 -17.62 13.03
CA LEU A 499 -27.43 -17.55 13.37
C LEU A 499 -26.81 -18.93 13.63
N ASP A 500 -27.61 -19.95 13.94
CA ASP A 500 -27.13 -21.33 14.17
C ASP A 500 -26.49 -21.94 12.91
N ASP A 501 -26.95 -21.56 11.71
CA ASP A 501 -26.36 -21.97 10.43
C ASP A 501 -24.88 -21.56 10.29
N HIS A 502 -24.47 -20.55 11.07
CA HIS A 502 -23.13 -19.97 11.05
C HIS A 502 -22.34 -20.23 12.34
N ASP A 503 -22.97 -20.79 13.39
CA ASP A 503 -22.37 -21.07 14.70
C ASP A 503 -22.35 -22.58 15.02
N ALA A 504 -21.69 -23.36 14.16
CA ALA A 504 -21.66 -24.83 14.27
C ALA A 504 -21.10 -25.39 15.59
N VAL A 505 -20.39 -24.57 16.38
CA VAL A 505 -19.76 -24.94 17.66
C VAL A 505 -20.51 -24.34 18.86
N GLY A 506 -21.53 -23.50 18.64
CA GLY A 506 -22.31 -22.85 19.70
C GLY A 506 -21.56 -21.74 20.46
N ARG A 507 -20.47 -21.20 19.88
CA ARG A 507 -19.61 -20.21 20.54
C ARG A 507 -20.30 -18.83 20.56
N TRP A 508 -20.97 -18.45 19.48
CA TRP A 508 -21.71 -17.19 19.41
C TRP A 508 -22.93 -17.22 20.33
N CYS A 509 -23.58 -18.37 20.43
CA CYS A 509 -24.66 -18.60 21.38
C CYS A 509 -24.19 -18.38 22.82
N ALA A 510 -23.08 -19.01 23.23
CA ALA A 510 -22.52 -18.87 24.58
C ALA A 510 -22.14 -17.41 24.92
N MET A 511 -21.53 -16.69 23.96
CA MET A 511 -21.23 -15.26 24.11
C MET A 511 -22.50 -14.42 24.29
N THR A 512 -23.50 -14.67 23.44
CA THR A 512 -24.78 -13.94 23.50
C THR A 512 -25.48 -14.18 24.83
N TRP A 513 -25.46 -15.42 25.33
CA TRP A 513 -26.00 -15.76 26.63
C TRP A 513 -25.30 -15.01 27.77
N SER A 514 -23.97 -14.92 27.72
CA SER A 514 -23.18 -14.18 28.70
C SER A 514 -23.54 -12.69 28.74
N ILE A 515 -23.78 -12.08 27.56
CA ILE A 515 -24.25 -10.69 27.46
C ILE A 515 -25.64 -10.53 28.10
N LEU A 516 -26.58 -11.44 27.82
CA LEU A 516 -27.93 -11.41 28.37
C LEU A 516 -27.93 -11.53 29.90
N LEU A 517 -27.10 -12.41 30.45
CA LEU A 517 -26.94 -12.55 31.91
C LEU A 517 -26.37 -11.27 32.55
N ALA A 518 -25.37 -10.64 31.94
CA ALA A 518 -24.82 -9.38 32.42
C ALA A 518 -25.87 -8.24 32.39
N LEU A 519 -26.70 -8.17 31.35
CA LEU A 519 -27.81 -7.21 31.26
C LEU A 519 -28.88 -7.47 32.32
N ASN A 520 -29.22 -8.74 32.58
CA ASN A 520 -30.16 -9.13 33.62
C ASN A 520 -29.64 -8.76 35.02
N ASP A 521 -28.36 -9.01 35.30
CA ASP A 521 -27.74 -8.66 36.58
C ASP A 521 -27.64 -7.13 36.78
N TYR A 522 -27.35 -6.37 35.72
CA TYR A 522 -27.41 -4.90 35.75
C TYR A 522 -28.81 -4.40 36.13
N ALA A 523 -29.86 -4.93 35.50
CA ALA A 523 -31.23 -4.53 35.76
C ALA A 523 -31.70 -4.95 37.16
N ARG A 524 -31.32 -6.15 37.63
CA ARG A 524 -31.51 -6.60 39.01
C ARG A 524 -30.88 -5.61 39.99
N MET A 525 -29.62 -5.25 39.79
CA MET A 525 -28.89 -4.36 40.69
C MET A 525 -29.50 -2.95 40.75
N LYS A 526 -30.01 -2.44 39.62
CA LYS A 526 -30.80 -1.20 39.63
C LYS A 526 -32.10 -1.33 40.41
N ALA A 527 -32.80 -2.45 40.28
CA ALA A 527 -34.01 -2.71 41.07
C ALA A 527 -33.73 -2.84 42.57
N GLU A 528 -32.54 -3.33 42.95
CA GLU A 528 -32.06 -3.44 44.34
C GLU A 528 -31.53 -2.09 44.90
N GLY A 529 -31.51 -1.03 44.10
CA GLY A 529 -31.10 0.32 44.52
C GLY A 529 -29.61 0.62 44.39
N ILE A 530 -28.83 -0.25 43.71
CA ILE A 530 -27.44 0.02 43.35
C ILE A 530 -27.43 0.88 42.08
N ASP A 531 -27.13 2.16 42.24
CA ASP A 531 -27.16 3.11 41.13
C ASP A 531 -25.95 2.95 40.20
N SER A 532 -26.22 2.92 38.91
CA SER A 532 -25.20 2.92 37.84
C SER A 532 -25.66 3.83 36.71
N PRO A 533 -24.79 4.75 36.22
CA PRO A 533 -25.15 5.73 35.19
C PRO A 533 -25.63 5.10 33.86
N GLY A 534 -25.32 3.83 33.63
CA GLY A 534 -25.72 3.10 32.42
C GLY A 534 -25.00 1.76 32.31
N VAL A 535 -25.46 0.91 31.39
CA VAL A 535 -24.87 -0.42 31.16
C VAL A 535 -23.36 -0.36 30.92
N HIS A 536 -22.86 0.62 30.15
CA HIS A 536 -21.43 0.69 29.88
C HIS A 536 -20.59 0.99 31.14
N SER A 537 -21.07 1.89 32.01
CA SER A 537 -20.41 2.18 33.30
C SER A 537 -20.45 0.96 34.23
N TYR A 538 -21.54 0.18 34.19
CA TYR A 538 -21.64 -1.09 34.89
C TYR A 538 -20.60 -2.10 34.40
N LEU A 539 -20.40 -2.23 33.08
CA LEU A 539 -19.41 -3.16 32.54
C LEU A 539 -17.98 -2.77 32.89
N GLU A 540 -17.67 -1.47 32.98
CA GLU A 540 -16.35 -0.96 33.38
C GLU A 540 -16.05 -1.20 34.87
N SER A 541 -17.07 -1.27 35.72
CA SER A 541 -16.91 -1.37 37.18
C SER A 541 -18.09 -2.11 37.82
N ALA A 542 -18.20 -3.41 37.51
CA ALA A 542 -19.30 -4.24 38.00
C ALA A 542 -19.19 -4.44 39.53
N PRO A 543 -20.26 -4.15 40.30
CA PRO A 543 -20.32 -4.43 41.74
C PRO A 543 -20.18 -5.93 42.05
N ALA A 544 -19.76 -6.25 43.28
CA ALA A 544 -19.61 -7.63 43.73
C ALA A 544 -20.93 -8.42 43.57
N GLY A 545 -20.86 -9.60 42.91
CA GLY A 545 -22.02 -10.45 42.64
C GLY A 545 -22.74 -10.19 41.30
N GLY A 546 -22.25 -9.24 40.49
CA GLY A 546 -22.76 -8.96 39.14
C GLY A 546 -21.89 -9.56 38.05
N ARG A 547 -22.49 -10.26 37.09
CA ARG A 547 -21.78 -10.73 35.90
C ARG A 547 -21.45 -9.56 34.98
N THR A 548 -20.21 -9.52 34.46
CA THR A 548 -19.77 -8.50 33.52
C THR A 548 -19.47 -9.10 32.14
N TYR A 549 -19.27 -8.22 31.17
CA TYR A 549 -18.86 -8.52 29.81
C TYR A 549 -17.86 -7.45 29.33
N PRO A 550 -16.89 -7.76 28.45
CA PRO A 550 -15.88 -6.80 28.03
C PRO A 550 -16.46 -5.47 27.50
N PRO A 551 -16.17 -4.31 28.14
CA PRO A 551 -16.74 -3.01 27.74
C PRO A 551 -16.44 -2.62 26.29
N GLY A 552 -15.30 -3.06 25.75
CA GLY A 552 -14.91 -2.81 24.35
C GLY A 552 -15.84 -3.46 23.31
N ARG A 553 -16.62 -4.47 23.69
CA ARG A 553 -17.65 -5.07 22.81
C ARG A 553 -19.00 -4.37 22.89
N HIS A 554 -19.16 -3.40 23.79
CA HIS A 554 -20.36 -2.60 23.96
C HIS A 554 -20.23 -1.23 23.29
N ALA A 555 -21.15 -0.90 22.40
CA ALA A 555 -21.31 0.45 21.87
C ALA A 555 -22.45 1.17 22.60
N ARG A 556 -22.13 2.34 23.19
CA ARG A 556 -23.09 3.16 23.94
C ARG A 556 -24.24 3.67 23.06
N ASP A 557 -23.96 3.89 21.78
CA ASP A 557 -24.92 4.39 20.79
C ASP A 557 -24.41 4.14 19.36
N GLU A 558 -25.27 4.36 18.37
CA GLU A 558 -24.96 4.34 16.95
C GLU A 558 -24.30 5.65 16.46
N SER A 559 -23.59 5.58 15.33
CA SER A 559 -22.91 6.76 14.76
C SER A 559 -23.90 7.84 14.28
N GLU A 560 -23.49 9.11 14.34
CA GLU A 560 -24.29 10.24 13.82
C GLU A 560 -24.64 10.09 12.34
N SER A 561 -23.76 9.50 11.54
CA SER A 561 -24.03 9.17 10.13
C SER A 561 -25.17 8.18 9.94
N VAL A 562 -25.35 7.24 10.88
CA VAL A 562 -26.45 6.26 10.86
C VAL A 562 -27.74 6.88 11.36
N LYS A 563 -27.67 7.73 12.39
CA LYS A 563 -28.85 8.43 12.95
C LYS A 563 -29.46 9.44 11.98
N ASN A 564 -28.62 10.20 11.28
CA ASN A 564 -29.07 11.27 10.38
C ASN A 564 -29.55 10.75 9.02
N ASN A 565 -29.32 9.47 8.70
CA ASN A 565 -29.79 8.86 7.47
C ASN A 565 -31.03 7.99 7.74
N PRO A 566 -32.23 8.36 7.23
CA PRO A 566 -33.46 7.61 7.44
C PRO A 566 -33.38 6.13 7.06
N THR A 567 -32.61 5.81 6.01
CA THR A 567 -32.44 4.43 5.52
C THR A 567 -31.71 3.55 6.52
N PHE A 568 -30.69 4.08 7.22
CA PHE A 568 -29.92 3.33 8.21
C PHE A 568 -30.54 3.40 9.61
N ARG A 569 -31.30 4.46 9.89
CA ARG A 569 -32.03 4.62 11.14
C ARG A 569 -33.21 3.65 11.26
N LYS A 570 -33.95 3.41 10.17
CA LYS A 570 -35.18 2.61 10.18
C LYS A 570 -35.00 1.17 10.73
N PRO A 571 -33.96 0.40 10.35
CA PRO A 571 -33.75 -0.95 10.90
C PRO A 571 -33.47 -1.02 12.41
N ARG A 572 -33.15 0.13 13.03
CA ARG A 572 -32.87 0.25 14.47
C ARG A 572 -34.07 0.75 15.26
N VAL A 573 -35.18 1.03 14.59
CA VAL A 573 -36.49 1.23 15.22
C VAL A 573 -37.09 -0.15 15.39
N LEU A 574 -37.09 -0.63 16.63
CA LEU A 574 -37.41 -2.01 16.98
C LEU A 574 -38.62 -2.04 17.92
N PRO A 575 -39.41 -3.13 17.90
CA PRO A 575 -40.62 -3.24 18.69
C PRO A 575 -40.31 -3.19 20.19
N VAL A 576 -41.11 -2.45 20.94
CA VAL A 576 -41.07 -2.38 22.40
C VAL A 576 -42.47 -2.57 22.99
N PRO A 577 -42.59 -3.05 24.23
CA PRO A 577 -43.87 -3.10 24.93
C PRO A 577 -44.53 -1.70 25.06
N LEU A 578 -45.86 -1.64 25.05
CA LEU A 578 -46.63 -0.38 25.06
C LEU A 578 -46.50 0.43 26.36
N ASP A 579 -46.09 -0.24 27.44
CA ASP A 579 -45.75 0.35 28.74
C ASP A 579 -44.39 1.06 28.72
N VAL A 580 -43.51 0.75 27.75
CA VAL A 580 -42.24 1.44 27.53
C VAL A 580 -42.43 2.67 26.63
N ASP A 581 -43.09 2.50 25.47
CA ASP A 581 -43.42 3.60 24.56
C ASP A 581 -44.81 3.37 23.93
N SER A 582 -45.64 4.41 23.96
CA SER A 582 -47.02 4.38 23.44
C SER A 582 -47.14 4.07 21.94
N SER A 583 -46.08 4.28 21.16
CA SER A 583 -46.02 3.96 19.73
C SER A 583 -45.75 2.48 19.44
N GLY A 584 -45.26 1.72 20.45
CA GLY A 584 -44.88 0.31 20.30
C GLY A 584 -43.53 0.09 19.61
N GLU A 585 -42.80 1.14 19.26
CA GLU A 585 -41.47 1.05 18.65
C GLU A 585 -40.50 2.08 19.26
N ALA A 586 -39.24 1.70 19.44
CA ALA A 586 -38.20 2.60 19.95
C ALA A 586 -36.89 2.45 19.19
N PHE A 587 -36.10 3.53 19.14
CA PHE A 587 -34.78 3.49 18.54
C PHE A 587 -33.76 2.86 19.51
N MET A 588 -33.12 1.77 19.10
CA MET A 588 -32.12 1.05 19.90
C MET A 588 -30.71 1.23 19.30
N GLY A 589 -30.04 2.32 19.70
CA GLY A 589 -28.68 2.61 19.29
C GLY A 589 -27.61 1.81 20.07
N ALA A 590 -27.89 1.49 21.33
CA ALA A 590 -26.98 0.71 22.17
C ALA A 590 -26.93 -0.74 21.70
N HIS A 591 -25.72 -1.28 21.52
CA HIS A 591 -25.56 -2.63 21.00
C HIS A 591 -24.25 -3.31 21.40
N PHE A 592 -24.26 -4.63 21.34
CA PHE A 592 -23.07 -5.47 21.52
C PHE A 592 -22.63 -6.09 20.20
N ARG A 593 -21.32 -6.13 20.01
CA ARG A 593 -20.68 -6.93 18.96
C ARG A 593 -20.48 -8.34 19.51
N ILE A 594 -21.17 -9.32 18.93
CA ILE A 594 -21.08 -10.72 19.38
C ILE A 594 -19.79 -11.34 18.82
N ALA A 595 -19.67 -11.38 17.48
CA ALA A 595 -18.52 -11.94 16.78
C ALA A 595 -18.34 -11.33 15.37
N LYS A 596 -17.27 -11.74 14.67
CA LYS A 596 -17.04 -11.48 13.24
C LYS A 596 -16.48 -12.75 12.60
N HIS A 597 -17.23 -13.37 11.68
CA HIS A 597 -16.76 -14.51 10.89
C HIS A 597 -17.24 -14.39 9.45
N GLY A 598 -16.28 -14.34 8.51
CA GLY A 598 -16.58 -14.15 7.10
C GLY A 598 -17.35 -12.85 6.83
N LEU A 599 -18.54 -12.99 6.22
CA LEU A 599 -19.42 -11.87 5.85
C LEU A 599 -20.43 -11.48 6.93
N ILE A 600 -20.48 -12.21 8.06
CA ILE A 600 -21.51 -12.03 9.08
C ILE A 600 -20.85 -11.56 10.38
N SER A 601 -21.33 -10.42 10.87
CA SER A 601 -20.94 -9.86 12.17
C SER A 601 -22.19 -9.70 13.02
N PRO A 602 -22.59 -10.74 13.78
CA PRO A 602 -23.81 -10.70 14.57
C PRO A 602 -23.73 -9.65 15.68
N ARG A 603 -24.87 -9.01 15.95
CA ARG A 603 -25.05 -7.97 16.96
C ARG A 603 -26.31 -8.17 17.77
N LEU A 604 -26.27 -7.68 19.01
CA LEU A 604 -27.42 -7.58 19.91
C LEU A 604 -27.73 -6.10 20.14
N HIS A 605 -28.94 -5.64 19.80
CA HIS A 605 -29.42 -4.29 20.11
C HIS A 605 -30.42 -4.34 21.27
N TYR A 606 -30.32 -3.37 22.17
CA TYR A 606 -31.17 -3.29 23.35
C TYR A 606 -31.53 -1.84 23.71
N LEU A 607 -32.54 -1.70 24.55
CA LEU A 607 -32.97 -0.45 25.17
C LEU A 607 -32.93 -0.59 26.70
N ASP A 608 -32.31 0.37 27.37
CA ASP A 608 -32.34 0.48 28.83
C ASP A 608 -33.64 1.16 29.27
N ALA A 609 -34.65 0.36 29.61
CA ALA A 609 -35.92 0.82 30.17
C ALA A 609 -36.01 0.63 31.69
N THR A 610 -34.88 0.43 32.38
CA THR A 610 -34.85 0.17 33.83
C THR A 610 -35.46 1.31 34.65
N GLY A 611 -35.35 2.56 34.18
CA GLY A 611 -35.97 3.71 34.83
C GLY A 611 -37.48 3.84 34.62
N ALA A 612 -38.05 3.18 33.60
CA ALA A 612 -39.48 3.25 33.27
C ALA A 612 -40.23 2.00 33.74
N THR A 613 -39.77 0.82 33.33
CA THR A 613 -40.44 -0.46 33.59
C THR A 613 -39.62 -1.40 34.46
N GLY A 614 -38.36 -1.06 34.77
CA GLY A 614 -37.46 -1.94 35.52
C GLY A 614 -36.76 -3.01 34.68
N HIS A 615 -36.95 -3.02 33.36
CA HIS A 615 -36.46 -4.08 32.47
C HIS A 615 -35.50 -3.55 31.39
N ILE A 616 -34.63 -4.44 30.90
CA ILE A 616 -33.90 -4.25 29.64
C ILE A 616 -34.71 -4.87 28.50
N ILE A 617 -34.95 -4.11 27.43
CA ILE A 617 -35.66 -4.62 26.26
C ILE A 617 -34.63 -5.00 25.19
N VAL A 618 -34.58 -6.28 24.80
CA VAL A 618 -33.71 -6.76 23.73
C VAL A 618 -34.52 -6.87 22.44
N GLY A 619 -34.35 -5.89 21.55
CA GLY A 619 -35.14 -5.78 20.33
C GLY A 619 -34.56 -6.48 19.12
N TYR A 620 -33.27 -6.86 19.12
CA TYR A 620 -32.66 -7.53 17.99
C TYR A 620 -31.44 -8.37 18.39
N ILE A 621 -31.39 -9.60 17.90
CA ILE A 621 -30.19 -10.45 17.86
C ILE A 621 -30.12 -11.01 16.44
N GLY A 622 -29.06 -10.72 15.71
CA GLY A 622 -28.97 -11.12 14.31
C GLY A 622 -27.76 -10.56 13.58
N PRO A 623 -27.65 -10.79 12.26
CA PRO A 623 -26.61 -10.21 11.43
C PRO A 623 -26.51 -8.69 11.53
N HIS A 624 -25.38 -8.14 11.11
CA HIS A 624 -25.15 -6.70 11.12
C HIS A 624 -26.23 -5.93 10.33
N LEU A 625 -26.95 -5.00 10.96
CA LEU A 625 -27.93 -4.13 10.30
C LEU A 625 -27.25 -3.16 9.30
N PRO A 626 -27.89 -2.80 8.17
CA PRO A 626 -27.26 -1.97 7.12
C PRO A 626 -26.62 -0.68 7.64
N ASN A 627 -25.47 -0.31 7.06
CA ASN A 627 -24.76 0.94 7.36
C ASN A 627 -24.09 1.51 6.10
N THR A 628 -23.29 2.57 6.23
CA THR A 628 -22.58 3.22 5.12
C THR A 628 -21.51 2.35 4.43
N GLN A 629 -21.17 1.18 4.98
CA GLN A 629 -20.14 0.27 4.46
C GLN A 629 -20.71 -1.01 3.83
N THR A 630 -21.94 -1.38 4.16
CA THR A 630 -22.65 -2.54 3.59
C THR A 630 -23.94 -2.06 2.93
N ASN A 631 -23.95 -2.10 1.59
CA ASN A 631 -25.12 -1.82 0.75
C ASN A 631 -26.28 -2.78 1.03
#